data_AF-A0A6B3BNN8-F1
#
_entry.id   AF-A0A6B3BNN8-F1
#
_cell.length_a   1.000
_cell.length_b   1.000
_cell.length_c   1.000
_cell.angle_alpha   90.00
_cell.angle_beta   90.00
_cell.angle_gamma   90.00
#
_symmetry.space_group_name_H-M   'P 1'
#
loop_
_entity.id
_entity.type
_entity.pdbx_description
1 polymer ?
#
loop_
_entity_poly.entity_id
_entity_poly.type
_entity_poly.pdbx_seq_one_letter_code
_entity_poly.pdbx_strand_id
1 'polypeptide(L)'
;MNGNRRPRTLLTLATDNWLSRVYLAVVVAATGFFLVDTFFVSHADASMSGVVPWVLTAPLSLLYTLLPEGTLNGTGDGVFLALYLVGIAAAALANAAFMGYALRKIWPASGGAAAGA
;
A
#
# COMPACT_ATOMS: atom_id res chain seq x y z
N MET A 1 -14.39 25.85 2.71
CA MET A 1 -13.69 25.24 1.56
C MET A 1 -12.31 24.76 1.99
N ASN A 2 -12.12 23.54 2.52
CA ASN A 2 -10.79 23.06 2.98
C ASN A 2 -10.59 21.51 2.87
N GLY A 3 -11.21 20.85 1.90
CA GLY A 3 -11.09 19.39 1.73
C GLY A 3 -9.84 18.92 0.94
N ASN A 4 -9.35 19.74 0.00
CA ASN A 4 -8.44 19.25 -1.05
C ASN A 4 -6.94 19.32 -0.72
N ARG A 5 -6.56 19.92 0.42
CA ARG A 5 -5.13 20.06 0.80
C ARG A 5 -4.58 18.80 1.49
N ARG A 6 -5.41 18.13 2.31
CA ARG A 6 -5.03 16.93 3.07
C ARG A 6 -4.53 15.76 2.21
N PRO A 7 -5.20 15.37 1.11
CA PRO A 7 -4.72 14.24 0.30
C PRO A 7 -3.38 14.53 -0.37
N ARG A 8 -3.15 15.77 -0.82
CA ARG A 8 -1.87 16.17 -1.43
C ARG A 8 -0.74 16.07 -0.41
N THR A 9 -0.94 16.55 0.82
CA THR A 9 0.05 16.44 1.89
C THR A 9 0.39 14.99 2.23
N LEU A 10 -0.62 14.09 2.28
CA LEU A 10 -0.39 12.67 2.54
C LEU A 10 0.38 11.97 1.42
N LEU A 11 0.06 12.29 0.15
CA LEU A 11 0.77 11.76 -1.01
C LEU A 11 2.22 12.25 -1.05
N THR A 12 2.46 13.52 -0.74
CA THR A 12 3.83 14.04 -0.57
C THR A 12 4.52 13.25 0.54
N LEU A 13 3.90 13.06 1.70
CA LEU A 13 4.53 12.33 2.81
C LEU A 13 4.88 10.87 2.46
N ALA A 14 4.01 10.19 1.71
CA ALA A 14 4.21 8.82 1.25
C ALA A 14 5.30 8.68 0.17
N THR A 15 5.62 9.75 -0.57
CA THR A 15 6.54 9.70 -1.72
C THR A 15 7.82 10.54 -1.54
N ASP A 16 7.90 11.35 -0.49
CA ASP A 16 8.99 12.31 -0.25
C ASP A 16 10.11 11.74 0.63
N ASN A 17 10.14 10.42 0.85
CA ASN A 17 11.25 9.76 1.55
C ASN A 17 11.65 8.45 0.86
N TRP A 18 12.95 8.14 0.92
CA TRP A 18 13.55 6.97 0.29
C TRP A 18 12.91 5.66 0.76
N LEU A 19 12.67 5.51 2.08
CA LEU A 19 12.14 4.28 2.64
C LEU A 19 10.74 3.97 2.10
N SER A 20 9.84 4.97 2.10
CA SER A 20 8.51 4.80 1.54
C SER A 20 8.53 4.54 0.03
N ARG A 21 9.49 5.10 -0.72
CA ARG A 21 9.65 4.77 -2.16
C ARG A 21 10.06 3.33 -2.37
N VAL A 22 11.05 2.83 -1.63
CA VAL A 22 11.48 1.42 -1.71
C VAL A 22 10.33 0.50 -1.34
N TYR A 23 9.64 0.80 -0.25
CA TYR A 23 8.45 0.04 0.17
C TYR A 23 7.38 0.01 -0.93
N LEU A 24 7.01 1.16 -1.49
CA LEU A 24 6.03 1.23 -2.57
C LEU A 24 6.50 0.47 -3.83
N ALA A 25 7.79 0.54 -4.17
CA ALA A 25 8.34 -0.21 -5.29
C ALA A 25 8.22 -1.73 -5.09
N VAL A 26 8.48 -2.22 -3.87
CA VAL A 26 8.31 -3.64 -3.52
C VAL A 26 6.85 -4.06 -3.62
N VAL A 27 5.91 -3.25 -3.10
CA VAL A 27 4.47 -3.53 -3.21
C VAL A 27 4.02 -3.57 -4.67
N VAL A 28 4.47 -2.62 -5.49
CA VAL A 28 4.16 -2.58 -6.93
C VAL A 28 4.73 -3.81 -7.63
N ALA A 29 5.96 -4.21 -7.34
CA ALA A 29 6.57 -5.39 -7.92
C ALA A 29 5.82 -6.67 -7.55
N ALA A 30 5.45 -6.84 -6.28
CA ALA A 30 4.65 -7.98 -5.82
C ALA A 30 3.26 -8.00 -6.47
N THR A 31 2.61 -6.84 -6.57
CA THR A 31 1.29 -6.72 -7.21
C THR A 31 1.37 -7.00 -8.71
N GLY A 32 2.41 -6.51 -9.39
CA GLY A 32 2.67 -6.80 -10.80
C GLY A 32 2.91 -8.28 -11.05
N PHE A 33 3.70 -8.94 -10.19
CA PHE A 33 3.89 -10.38 -10.24
C PHE A 33 2.56 -11.14 -10.08
N PHE A 34 1.76 -10.79 -9.07
CA PHE A 34 0.42 -11.35 -8.88
C PHE A 34 -0.48 -11.19 -10.12
N LEU A 35 -0.46 -10.02 -10.78
CA LEU A 35 -1.24 -9.80 -12.00
C LEU A 35 -0.73 -10.65 -13.17
N VAL A 36 0.58 -10.75 -13.35
CA VAL A 36 1.17 -11.60 -14.39
C VAL A 36 0.78 -13.06 -14.16
N ASP A 37 0.89 -13.52 -12.93
CA ASP A 37 0.51 -14.86 -12.51
C ASP A 37 -0.98 -15.15 -12.77
N THR A 38 -1.86 -14.22 -12.38
CA THR A 38 -3.32 -14.34 -12.56
C THR A 38 -3.76 -14.37 -14.03
N PHE A 39 -3.13 -13.57 -14.90
CA PHE A 39 -3.59 -13.42 -16.28
C PHE A 39 -2.84 -14.28 -17.30
N PHE A 40 -1.61 -14.71 -17.01
CA PHE A 40 -0.76 -15.36 -18.00
C PHE A 40 -0.30 -16.76 -17.58
N VAL A 41 -0.53 -17.17 -16.33
CA VAL A 41 -0.10 -18.48 -15.83
C VAL A 41 -1.31 -19.33 -15.46
N SER A 42 -1.50 -20.44 -16.18
CA SER A 42 -2.56 -21.40 -15.86
C SER A 42 -2.10 -22.29 -14.72
N HIS A 43 -2.89 -22.29 -13.64
CA HIS A 43 -2.67 -23.14 -12.47
C HIS A 43 -3.75 -24.20 -12.40
N ALA A 44 -3.39 -25.40 -11.91
CA ALA A 44 -4.36 -26.44 -11.60
C ALA A 44 -5.14 -26.14 -10.31
N ASP A 45 -4.58 -25.27 -9.46
CA ASP A 45 -5.05 -24.86 -8.15
C ASP A 45 -4.98 -23.33 -7.99
N ALA A 46 -5.48 -22.81 -6.86
CA ALA A 46 -5.45 -21.38 -6.58
C ALA A 46 -4.02 -20.93 -6.23
N SER A 47 -3.46 -20.01 -7.03
CA SER A 47 -2.15 -19.44 -6.75
C SER A 47 -2.14 -18.61 -5.46
N MET A 48 -1.07 -18.77 -4.67
CA MET A 48 -0.82 -17.98 -3.45
C MET A 48 -0.13 -16.64 -3.75
N SER A 49 0.05 -16.28 -5.02
CA SER A 49 0.69 -15.00 -5.41
C SER A 49 -0.03 -13.78 -4.85
N GLY A 50 -1.36 -13.82 -4.73
CA GLY A 50 -2.18 -12.77 -4.11
C GLY A 50 -1.98 -12.60 -2.59
N VAL A 51 -1.30 -13.53 -1.92
CA VAL A 51 -0.99 -13.41 -0.50
C VAL A 51 0.16 -12.42 -0.27
N VAL A 52 1.11 -12.32 -1.19
CA VAL A 52 2.31 -11.50 -1.01
C VAL A 52 2.00 -9.99 -0.92
N PRO A 53 1.23 -9.38 -1.85
CA PRO A 53 0.85 -7.97 -1.72
C PRO A 53 -0.01 -7.73 -0.47
N TRP A 54 -0.85 -8.71 -0.13
CA TRP A 54 -1.73 -8.65 1.04
C TRP A 54 -0.92 -8.61 2.34
N VAL A 55 0.09 -9.47 2.51
CA VAL A 55 0.97 -9.46 3.68
C VAL A 55 1.84 -8.20 3.71
N LEU A 56 2.38 -7.75 2.57
CA LEU A 56 3.22 -6.54 2.51
C LEU A 56 2.48 -5.27 2.94
N THR A 57 1.16 -5.24 2.73
CA THR A 57 0.31 -4.09 3.08
C THR A 57 -0.38 -4.25 4.43
N ALA A 58 -0.01 -5.28 5.21
CA ALA A 58 -0.43 -5.42 6.60
C ALA A 58 0.10 -4.25 7.45
N PRO A 59 -0.57 -3.89 8.57
CA PRO A 59 -1.78 -4.51 9.09
C PRO A 59 -3.08 -4.04 8.40
N LEU A 60 -3.04 -2.96 7.61
CA LEU A 60 -4.26 -2.35 7.06
C LEU A 60 -5.02 -3.27 6.11
N SER A 61 -4.31 -4.06 5.31
CA SER A 61 -4.91 -5.08 4.46
C SER A 61 -5.58 -6.21 5.24
N LEU A 62 -5.20 -6.46 6.50
CA LEU A 62 -5.84 -7.47 7.35
C LEU A 62 -7.24 -7.05 7.78
N LEU A 63 -7.60 -5.76 7.67
CA LEU A 63 -8.97 -5.33 7.93
C LEU A 63 -9.98 -6.01 6.99
N TYR A 64 -9.54 -6.54 5.84
CA TYR A 64 -10.38 -7.37 4.98
C TYR A 64 -10.87 -8.65 5.64
N THR A 65 -10.12 -9.20 6.61
CA THR A 65 -10.55 -10.41 7.34
C THR A 65 -11.62 -10.12 8.37
N LEU A 66 -11.92 -8.84 8.64
CA LEU A 66 -12.98 -8.43 9.56
C LEU A 66 -14.32 -8.28 8.84
N LEU A 67 -14.36 -8.37 7.51
CA LEU A 67 -15.63 -8.37 6.78
C LEU A 67 -16.46 -9.59 7.20
N PRO A 68 -17.78 -9.43 7.41
CA PRO A 68 -18.67 -10.55 7.66
C PRO A 68 -18.52 -11.64 6.60
N GLU A 69 -18.65 -12.89 7.02
CA GLU A 69 -18.63 -14.03 6.10
C GLU A 69 -19.64 -13.83 4.98
N GLY A 70 -19.18 -14.03 3.74
CA GLY A 70 -20.01 -13.87 2.55
C GLY A 70 -20.27 -12.46 2.07
N THR A 71 -19.66 -11.43 2.67
CA THR A 71 -19.73 -10.04 2.17
C THR A 71 -19.34 -9.92 0.68
N LEU A 72 -18.43 -10.78 0.22
CA LEU A 72 -17.97 -10.81 -1.17
C LEU A 72 -18.51 -12.01 -1.96
N ASN A 73 -19.41 -12.83 -1.39
CA ASN A 73 -19.97 -13.98 -2.08
C ASN A 73 -20.78 -13.54 -3.30
N GLY A 74 -20.60 -14.23 -4.43
CA GLY A 74 -21.27 -13.89 -5.69
C GLY A 74 -20.70 -12.65 -6.39
N THR A 75 -19.64 -12.03 -5.86
CA THR A 75 -18.90 -10.99 -6.57
C THR A 75 -18.19 -11.61 -7.76
N GLY A 76 -18.41 -11.10 -8.97
CA GLY A 76 -17.69 -11.57 -10.14
C GLY A 76 -16.18 -11.33 -10.01
N ASP A 77 -15.37 -12.23 -10.56
CA ASP A 77 -13.91 -12.24 -10.39
C ASP A 77 -13.24 -10.90 -10.71
N GLY A 78 -13.69 -10.21 -11.76
CA GLY A 78 -13.17 -8.89 -12.13
C GLY A 78 -13.45 -7.80 -11.09
N VAL A 79 -14.63 -7.84 -10.44
CA VAL A 79 -14.98 -6.90 -9.38
C VAL A 79 -14.19 -7.22 -8.12
N PHE A 80 -14.03 -8.50 -7.78
CA PHE A 80 -13.22 -8.93 -6.65
C PHE A 80 -11.76 -8.48 -6.81
N LEU A 81 -11.18 -8.71 -8.00
CA LEU A 81 -9.84 -8.27 -8.33
C LEU A 81 -9.68 -6.74 -8.23
N ALA A 82 -10.66 -5.97 -8.73
CA ALA A 82 -10.64 -4.52 -8.63
C ALA A 82 -10.66 -4.04 -7.17
N LEU A 83 -11.54 -4.61 -6.33
CA LEU A 83 -11.62 -4.29 -4.91
C LEU A 83 -10.33 -4.65 -4.17
N TYR A 84 -9.76 -5.81 -4.49
CA TYR A 84 -8.46 -6.24 -3.96
C TYR A 84 -7.37 -5.23 -4.30
N LEU A 85 -7.20 -4.86 -5.57
CA LEU A 85 -6.17 -3.92 -6.01
C LEU A 85 -6.34 -2.52 -5.39
N VAL A 86 -7.56 -2.02 -5.31
CA VAL A 86 -7.86 -0.75 -4.63
C VAL A 86 -7.48 -0.84 -3.15
N GLY A 87 -7.76 -1.97 -2.53
CA GLY A 87 -7.40 -2.24 -1.13
C GLY A 87 -5.91 -2.24 -0.86
N ILE A 88 -5.17 -3.00 -1.66
CA ILE A 88 -3.70 -3.04 -1.61
C ILE A 88 -3.14 -1.63 -1.81
N ALA A 89 -3.62 -0.89 -2.81
CA ALA A 89 -3.16 0.47 -3.08
C ALA A 89 -3.44 1.42 -1.90
N ALA A 90 -4.65 1.37 -1.33
CA ALA A 90 -5.03 2.21 -0.20
C ALA A 90 -4.20 1.88 1.06
N ALA A 91 -4.04 0.60 1.39
CA ALA A 91 -3.25 0.13 2.51
C ALA A 91 -1.75 0.49 2.33
N ALA A 92 -1.22 0.31 1.13
CA ALA A 92 0.15 0.69 0.81
C ALA A 92 0.41 2.17 0.99
N LEU A 93 -0.46 3.04 0.46
CA LEU A 93 -0.31 4.49 0.60
C LEU A 93 -0.40 4.93 2.06
N ALA A 94 -1.31 4.35 2.84
CA ALA A 94 -1.45 4.65 4.26
C ALA A 94 -0.22 4.19 5.07
N ASN A 95 0.30 2.98 4.84
CA ASN A 95 1.55 2.49 5.45
C ASN A 95 2.75 3.39 5.08
N ALA A 96 2.86 3.77 3.80
CA ALA A 96 3.92 4.65 3.30
C ALA A 96 3.86 6.05 3.92
N ALA A 97 2.65 6.62 4.08
CA ALA A 97 2.45 7.90 4.75
C ALA A 97 2.81 7.82 6.23
N PHE A 98 2.45 6.72 6.91
CA PHE A 98 2.81 6.48 8.31
C PHE A 98 4.34 6.38 8.48
N MET A 99 5.04 5.63 7.62
CA MET A 99 6.51 5.57 7.62
C MET A 99 7.14 6.94 7.40
N GLY A 100 6.65 7.71 6.42
CA GLY A 100 7.14 9.06 6.16
C GLY A 100 6.92 10.01 7.35
N TYR A 101 5.79 9.89 8.04
CA TYR A 101 5.52 10.63 9.28
C TYR A 101 6.47 10.21 10.41
N ALA A 102 6.60 8.91 10.66
CA ALA A 102 7.42 8.36 11.72
C ALA A 102 8.90 8.74 11.54
N LEU A 103 9.44 8.63 10.32
CA LEU A 103 10.81 9.02 10.01
C LEU A 103 11.07 10.51 10.27
N ARG A 104 10.16 11.40 9.87
CA ARG A 104 10.29 12.84 10.16
C ARG A 104 10.31 13.14 11.66
N LYS A 105 9.59 12.35 12.46
CA LYS A 105 9.49 12.53 13.90
C LYS A 105 10.69 11.93 14.66
N ILE A 106 11.23 10.81 14.18
CA ILE A 106 12.37 10.11 14.80
C ILE A 106 13.70 10.73 14.38
N TRP A 107 13.80 11.23 13.15
CA TRP A 107 14.96 11.92 12.61
C TRP A 107 14.62 13.39 12.32
N PRO A 108 14.32 14.22 13.34
CA PRO A 108 14.28 15.66 13.14
C PRO A 108 15.67 16.07 12.70
N ALA A 109 15.80 16.64 11.49
CA ALA A 109 17.07 16.98 10.87
C ALA A 109 17.98 17.75 11.86
N SER A 110 18.86 17.02 12.51
CA SER A 110 19.91 17.53 13.37
C SER A 110 21.02 18.05 12.45
N GLY A 111 20.90 19.29 11.96
CA GLY A 111 21.94 19.82 11.09
C GLY A 111 21.78 21.21 10.47
N GLY A 112 20.78 22.02 10.87
CA GLY A 112 20.53 23.32 10.22
C GLY A 112 20.94 24.58 10.98
N ALA A 113 21.40 24.48 12.23
CA ALA A 113 21.52 25.66 13.11
C ALA A 113 22.97 26.03 13.51
N ALA A 114 24.00 25.43 12.90
CA ALA A 114 25.40 25.65 13.29
C ALA A 114 26.35 26.04 12.14
N ALA A 115 25.84 26.51 11.01
CA ALA A 115 26.68 27.02 9.91
C ALA A 115 26.06 28.31 9.35
N GLY A 116 26.45 29.45 9.93
CA GLY A 116 26.06 30.78 9.45
C GLY A 116 25.98 31.84 10.55
N ALA A 117 26.87 31.77 11.54
CA ALA A 117 27.24 32.89 12.40
C ALA A 117 28.71 33.22 12.11
#